data_AF-A0A954ZC60-F1
#
_entry.id   AF-A0A954ZC60-F1
#
_cell.length_a   1.000
_cell.length_b   1.000
_cell.length_c   1.000
_cell.angle_alpha   90.00
_cell.angle_beta   90.00
_cell.angle_gamma   90.00
#
_symmetry.space_group_name_H-M   'P 1'
#
loop_
_entity.id
_entity.type
_entity.pdbx_description
1 polymer ?
#
loop_
_entity_poly.entity_id
_entity_poly.type
_entity_poly.pdbx_seq_one_letter_code
_entity_poly.pdbx_strand_id
1 'polypeptide(L)'
;AGVVRAAQGATFDYGSNVVGYGVIDTPADSEFPLVVNGNIRGNSLTEPVTLTGYVQGAGTLDNCLILGVDAPGMSSASVRRGSVEYAGTLEIEIGGTLAGVGYDQVSHTLADGIASLGGRLDVILTGGYSPSLGDEFRILNAKTREGEFSEVVLPDLTAALQWNIAYDPSGVSLRVAATGDFDADGDVDGADFLTWQRGQSSTPGSWDDFLAWEASFGYFASSEQLLTSVPEPSTFAGAALLLVLQGFCCRCAGTRFSTSKPL
;
A
#
# COMPACT_ATOMS: atom_id res chain seq x y z
N ALA A 1 0.49 41.44 10.36
CA ALA A 1 1.16 40.54 9.41
C ALA A 1 2.29 41.27 8.69
N GLY A 2 3.48 40.68 8.62
CA GLY A 2 4.62 41.17 7.84
C GLY A 2 5.16 40.08 6.92
N VAL A 3 6.13 40.41 6.08
CA VAL A 3 6.81 39.46 5.19
C VAL A 3 8.30 39.48 5.48
N VAL A 4 8.89 38.31 5.70
CA VAL A 4 10.35 38.11 5.67
C VAL A 4 10.69 37.53 4.32
N ARG A 5 11.50 38.24 3.53
CA ARG A 5 11.95 37.79 2.21
C ARG A 5 13.40 37.34 2.25
N ALA A 6 13.67 36.14 1.79
CA ALA A 6 15.01 35.61 1.64
C ALA A 6 15.13 34.86 0.31
N ALA A 7 15.55 35.59 -0.73
CA ALA A 7 15.60 35.11 -2.11
C ALA A 7 16.67 34.03 -2.38
N GLN A 8 17.54 33.73 -1.41
CA GLN A 8 18.57 32.70 -1.49
C GLN A 8 18.37 31.64 -0.39
N GLY A 9 17.13 31.43 0.02
CA GLY A 9 16.79 30.55 1.14
C GLY A 9 17.10 31.18 2.50
N ALA A 10 16.78 30.44 3.55
CA ALA A 10 17.03 30.84 4.93
C ALA A 10 17.22 29.61 5.82
N THR A 11 17.99 29.76 6.89
CA THR A 11 18.20 28.71 7.88
C THR A 11 17.77 29.19 9.27
N PHE A 12 16.85 28.47 9.89
CA PHE A 12 16.53 28.59 11.30
C PHE A 12 17.14 27.41 12.05
N ASP A 13 18.29 27.66 12.67
CA ASP A 13 19.07 26.61 13.32
C ASP A 13 18.46 26.19 14.68
N TYR A 14 19.00 25.13 15.27
CA TYR A 14 18.57 24.62 16.57
C TYR A 14 18.50 25.71 17.64
N GLY A 15 17.42 25.70 18.42
CA GLY A 15 17.15 26.71 19.45
C GLY A 15 16.56 28.02 18.92
N SER A 16 16.53 28.22 17.60
CA SER A 16 15.83 29.36 16.98
C SER A 16 14.32 29.18 17.04
N ASN A 17 13.60 30.26 17.31
CA ASN A 17 12.14 30.26 17.36
C ASN A 17 11.57 31.41 16.52
N VAL A 18 10.65 31.09 15.63
CA VAL A 18 9.78 32.05 14.96
C VAL A 18 8.39 31.90 15.56
N VAL A 19 7.86 32.95 16.17
CA VAL A 19 6.52 32.94 16.78
C VAL A 19 5.76 34.19 16.33
N GLY A 20 4.53 34.01 15.84
CA GLY A 20 3.70 35.11 15.37
C GLY A 20 2.86 34.70 14.16
N TYR A 21 2.60 35.64 13.24
CA TYR A 21 1.88 35.37 12.00
C TYR A 21 2.37 36.29 10.88
N GLY A 22 2.30 35.81 9.64
CA GLY A 22 2.85 36.51 8.48
C GLY A 22 3.43 35.52 7.46
N VAL A 23 4.25 36.02 6.54
CA VAL A 23 4.79 35.21 5.43
C VAL A 23 6.30 35.10 5.55
N ILE A 24 6.80 33.89 5.39
CA ILE A 24 8.20 33.61 5.08
C ILE A 24 8.27 33.29 3.59
N ASP A 25 8.86 34.23 2.86
CA ASP A 25 8.94 34.28 1.40
C ASP A 25 10.35 33.86 0.97
N THR A 26 10.47 32.58 0.61
CA THR A 26 11.68 31.94 0.08
C THR A 26 11.33 31.24 -1.24
N PRO A 27 12.31 31.00 -2.13
CA PRO A 27 12.07 30.23 -3.34
C PRO A 27 11.50 28.83 -3.04
N ALA A 28 10.57 28.37 -3.88
CA ALA A 28 10.10 26.98 -3.90
C ALA A 28 11.08 26.11 -4.71
N ASP A 29 12.35 26.16 -4.33
CA ASP A 29 13.47 25.53 -5.00
C ASP A 29 14.39 24.88 -3.95
N SER A 30 14.73 23.61 -4.14
CA SER A 30 15.58 22.86 -3.21
C SER A 30 17.03 23.35 -3.18
N GLU A 31 17.48 24.12 -4.18
CA GLU A 31 18.79 24.80 -4.14
C GLU A 31 18.82 25.99 -3.17
N PHE A 32 17.66 26.63 -2.93
CA PHE A 32 17.51 27.79 -2.05
C PHE A 32 16.41 27.58 -1.00
N PRO A 33 16.55 26.56 -0.14
CA PRO A 33 15.49 26.09 0.73
C PRO A 33 15.29 27.00 1.95
N LEU A 34 14.12 26.89 2.57
CA LEU A 34 13.90 27.25 3.96
C LEU A 34 14.25 26.05 4.85
N VAL A 35 15.43 26.06 5.45
CA VAL A 35 15.87 25.02 6.39
C VAL A 35 15.37 25.35 7.80
N VAL A 36 14.49 24.51 8.34
CA VAL A 36 13.91 24.65 9.67
C VAL A 36 14.43 23.53 10.56
N ASN A 37 15.41 23.83 11.42
CA ASN A 37 15.91 22.95 12.48
C ASN A 37 15.42 23.39 13.88
N GLY A 38 15.02 24.66 14.01
CA GLY A 38 14.37 25.21 15.19
C GLY A 38 12.86 24.96 15.22
N ASN A 39 12.10 25.94 15.70
CA ASN A 39 10.64 25.89 15.75
C ASN A 39 10.00 27.11 15.08
N ILE A 40 8.99 26.87 14.24
CA ILE A 40 8.11 27.90 13.70
C ILE A 40 6.71 27.66 14.27
N ARG A 41 6.13 28.69 14.88
CA ARG A 41 4.80 28.63 15.47
C ARG A 41 3.93 29.82 15.10
N GLY A 42 2.88 29.55 14.33
CA GLY A 42 1.76 30.47 14.12
C GLY A 42 0.98 30.76 15.40
N ASN A 43 0.26 31.88 15.42
CA ASN A 43 -0.67 32.18 16.51
C ASN A 43 -1.82 31.16 16.57
N SER A 44 -2.35 30.79 15.40
CA SER A 44 -3.43 29.82 15.19
C SER A 44 -3.49 29.44 13.70
N LEU A 45 -4.34 28.48 13.31
CA LEU A 45 -4.60 28.19 11.89
C LEU A 45 -5.25 29.38 11.14
N THR A 46 -5.91 30.31 11.84
CA THR A 46 -6.48 31.53 11.25
C THR A 46 -5.49 32.70 11.19
N GLU A 47 -4.40 32.63 11.97
CA GLU A 47 -3.27 33.55 11.93
C GLU A 47 -1.96 32.74 11.81
N PRO A 48 -1.74 32.04 10.69
CA PRO A 48 -0.60 31.14 10.55
C PRO A 48 0.69 31.89 10.22
N VAL A 49 1.81 31.18 10.36
CA VAL A 49 3.00 31.51 9.56
C VAL A 49 2.85 30.80 8.21
N THR A 50 2.78 31.58 7.14
CA THR A 50 2.70 31.07 5.76
C THR A 50 4.10 30.83 5.21
N LEU A 51 4.36 29.61 4.73
CA LEU A 51 5.62 29.17 4.13
C LEU A 51 5.40 28.94 2.64
N THR A 52 6.11 29.71 1.81
CA THR A 52 5.90 29.72 0.34
C THR A 52 6.98 28.98 -0.44
N GLY A 53 8.13 28.70 0.19
CA GLY A 53 9.26 28.07 -0.48
C GLY A 53 9.39 26.57 -0.23
N TYR A 54 10.58 26.03 -0.50
CA TYR A 54 10.92 24.64 -0.26
C TYR A 54 11.38 24.47 1.19
N VAL A 55 10.50 23.97 2.05
CA VAL A 55 10.71 23.80 3.48
C VAL A 55 11.33 22.44 3.73
N GLN A 56 12.45 22.42 4.44
CA GLN A 56 13.11 21.18 4.84
C GLN A 56 13.70 21.29 6.25
N GLY A 57 14.26 20.21 6.77
CA GLY A 57 14.91 20.14 8.08
C GLY A 57 14.11 19.37 9.13
N ALA A 58 14.73 19.20 10.31
CA ALA A 58 14.22 18.36 11.40
C ALA A 58 13.41 19.11 12.46
N GLY A 59 13.22 20.41 12.27
CA GLY A 59 12.52 21.30 13.18
C GLY A 59 11.01 21.07 13.22
N THR A 60 10.34 21.84 14.08
CA THR A 60 8.90 21.74 14.29
C THR A 60 8.15 22.89 13.64
N LEU A 61 6.99 22.59 13.07
CA LEU A 61 6.02 23.57 12.58
C LEU A 61 4.72 23.39 13.35
N ASP A 62 4.14 24.47 13.86
CA ASP A 62 2.81 24.50 14.51
C ASP A 62 2.05 25.73 14.04
N ASN A 63 0.76 25.61 13.79
CA ASN A 63 -0.08 26.64 13.17
C ASN A 63 0.54 27.24 11.90
N CYS A 64 1.00 26.40 10.98
CA CYS A 64 1.63 26.85 9.73
C CYS A 64 0.73 26.57 8.51
N LEU A 65 0.86 27.40 7.49
CA LEU A 65 0.25 27.18 6.17
C LEU A 65 1.37 26.94 5.16
N ILE A 66 1.38 25.77 4.52
CA ILE A 66 2.32 25.45 3.45
C ILE A 66 1.66 25.80 2.12
N LEU A 67 2.22 26.78 1.41
CA LEU A 67 1.91 27.08 0.00
C LEU A 67 2.99 26.56 -0.96
N GLY A 68 4.22 26.40 -0.46
CA GLY A 68 5.34 25.85 -1.22
C GLY A 68 5.42 24.33 -1.12
N VAL A 69 6.62 23.81 -0.84
CA VAL A 69 6.88 22.38 -0.65
C VAL A 69 7.26 22.14 0.81
N ASP A 70 6.68 21.16 1.48
CA ASP A 70 7.22 20.57 2.72
C ASP A 70 7.91 19.26 2.33
N ALA A 71 9.25 19.24 2.40
CA ALA A 71 10.10 18.08 2.17
C ALA A 71 10.77 17.72 3.52
N PRO A 72 10.17 16.80 4.30
CA PRO A 72 10.64 16.49 5.65
C PRO A 72 12.12 16.11 5.72
N GLY A 73 12.86 16.70 6.65
CA GLY A 73 14.27 16.34 6.85
C GLY A 73 15.22 16.89 5.78
N MET A 74 16.28 16.17 5.48
CA MET A 74 17.24 16.45 4.37
C MET A 74 17.40 15.21 3.46
N SER A 75 16.61 14.19 3.78
CA SER A 75 16.42 12.86 3.22
C SER A 75 15.35 12.20 4.12
N SER A 76 14.93 10.96 3.85
CA SER A 76 14.05 10.12 4.68
C SER A 76 14.19 10.41 6.19
N ALA A 77 13.18 11.04 6.77
CA ALA A 77 13.19 11.51 8.14
C ALA A 77 11.82 11.42 8.82
N SER A 78 11.83 11.26 10.13
CA SER A 78 10.63 11.44 10.95
C SER A 78 10.65 12.84 11.54
N VAL A 79 9.66 13.66 11.19
CA VAL A 79 9.53 15.05 11.66
C VAL A 79 8.27 15.24 12.50
N ARG A 80 8.33 16.16 13.45
CA ARG A 80 7.21 16.47 14.34
C ARG A 80 6.55 17.78 13.92
N ARG A 81 5.22 17.77 13.88
CA ARG A 81 4.38 18.92 13.55
C ARG A 81 3.31 19.10 14.62
N GLY A 82 2.82 20.32 14.76
CA GLY A 82 1.56 20.65 15.40
C GLY A 82 0.47 20.74 14.35
N SER A 83 -0.34 21.80 14.39
CA SER A 83 -1.36 22.01 13.35
C SER A 83 -0.75 22.60 12.08
N VAL A 84 -1.03 22.02 10.91
CA VAL A 84 -0.54 22.50 9.61
C VAL A 84 -1.63 22.36 8.57
N GLU A 85 -1.77 23.38 7.73
CA GLU A 85 -2.56 23.34 6.50
C GLU A 85 -1.63 23.15 5.29
N TYR A 86 -1.88 22.09 4.50
CA TYR A 86 -1.14 21.76 3.29
C TYR A 86 -1.94 22.19 2.06
N ALA A 87 -1.69 23.39 1.57
CA ALA A 87 -2.25 23.91 0.32
C ALA A 87 -1.25 23.85 -0.86
N GLY A 88 0.04 23.67 -0.56
CA GLY A 88 1.12 23.39 -1.52
C GLY A 88 1.38 21.89 -1.68
N THR A 89 2.65 21.49 -1.78
CA THR A 89 3.07 20.09 -1.92
C THR A 89 3.63 19.53 -0.61
N LEU A 90 3.21 18.33 -0.22
CA LEU A 90 3.97 17.47 0.70
C LEU A 90 4.77 16.48 -0.14
N GLU A 91 6.09 16.55 -0.07
CA GLU A 91 7.02 15.62 -0.72
C GLU A 91 7.41 14.52 0.27
N ILE A 92 7.41 13.27 -0.17
CA ILE A 92 7.72 12.08 0.66
C ILE A 92 8.73 11.20 -0.09
N GLU A 93 9.88 10.98 0.52
CA GLU A 93 10.87 10.00 0.08
C GLU A 93 10.55 8.59 0.60
N ILE A 94 10.71 7.59 -0.28
CA ILE A 94 10.65 6.16 0.09
C ILE A 94 11.86 5.42 -0.50
N GLY A 95 12.78 5.04 0.37
CA GLY A 95 13.96 4.21 0.10
C GLY A 95 13.99 2.89 0.88
N GLY A 96 12.94 2.59 1.66
CA GLY A 96 12.81 1.37 2.46
C GLY A 96 11.60 1.42 3.40
N THR A 97 11.32 0.34 4.12
CA THR A 97 10.09 0.17 4.93
C THR A 97 10.17 0.67 6.37
N LEU A 98 11.30 1.23 6.81
CA LEU A 98 11.46 1.75 8.17
C LEU A 98 11.15 3.26 8.23
N ALA A 99 10.19 3.67 9.05
CA ALA A 99 9.82 5.08 9.19
C ALA A 99 10.99 5.94 9.68
N GLY A 100 11.19 7.10 9.06
CA GLY A 100 12.23 8.08 9.38
C GLY A 100 13.66 7.65 9.10
N VAL A 101 13.84 6.53 8.40
CA VAL A 101 15.15 6.03 7.94
C VAL A 101 15.03 5.58 6.49
N GLY A 102 14.09 4.67 6.22
CA GLY A 102 13.72 4.20 4.90
C GLY A 102 12.78 5.18 4.20
N TYR A 103 11.80 5.76 4.90
CA TYR A 103 10.85 6.70 4.30
C TYR A 103 10.52 7.88 5.21
N ASP A 104 10.02 8.97 4.61
CA ASP A 104 9.57 10.14 5.35
C ASP A 104 8.30 9.88 6.17
N GLN A 105 8.29 10.36 7.40
CA GLN A 105 7.10 10.33 8.24
C GLN A 105 6.87 11.69 8.90
N VAL A 106 5.72 12.29 8.60
CA VAL A 106 5.27 13.53 9.25
C VAL A 106 4.32 13.21 10.39
N SER A 107 4.64 13.64 11.61
CA SER A 107 3.85 13.32 12.80
C SER A 107 3.29 14.56 13.48
N HIS A 108 2.01 14.87 13.20
CA HIS A 108 1.18 15.92 13.81
C HIS A 108 0.76 15.54 15.24
N THR A 109 1.72 15.54 16.17
CA THR A 109 1.54 15.10 17.56
C THR A 109 1.66 16.24 18.57
N LEU A 110 2.14 17.41 18.14
CA LEU A 110 2.27 18.61 18.98
C LEU A 110 0.93 19.34 19.07
N ALA A 111 0.70 20.04 20.19
CA ALA A 111 -0.48 20.91 20.39
C ALA A 111 -1.79 20.22 19.97
N ASP A 112 -2.59 20.85 19.10
CA ASP A 112 -3.84 20.28 18.59
C ASP A 112 -3.61 19.22 17.50
N GLY A 113 -2.48 19.29 16.77
CA GLY A 113 -2.02 18.22 15.88
C GLY A 113 -2.96 17.96 14.70
N ILE A 114 -3.51 19.03 14.13
CA ILE A 114 -4.43 18.96 12.98
C ILE A 114 -3.61 18.95 11.68
N ALA A 115 -3.81 17.96 10.82
CA ALA A 115 -3.31 17.96 9.46
C ALA A 115 -4.48 18.27 8.50
N SER A 116 -4.54 19.49 8.00
CA SER A 116 -5.55 19.91 7.02
C SER A 116 -4.98 19.72 5.62
N LEU A 117 -5.52 18.75 4.88
CA LEU A 117 -5.03 18.33 3.58
C LEU A 117 -5.91 18.94 2.48
N GLY A 118 -5.27 19.45 1.43
CA GLY A 118 -5.96 19.98 0.24
C GLY A 118 -5.06 20.16 -0.98
N GLY A 119 -3.75 20.31 -0.79
CA GLY A 119 -2.76 20.46 -1.84
C GLY A 119 -2.37 19.14 -2.52
N ARG A 120 -1.09 19.02 -2.86
CA ARG A 120 -0.52 17.89 -3.60
C ARG A 120 0.30 16.98 -2.68
N LEU A 121 0.15 15.67 -2.83
CA LEU A 121 1.12 14.68 -2.35
C LEU A 121 2.03 14.29 -3.50
N ASP A 122 3.35 14.35 -3.29
CA ASP A 122 4.36 13.86 -4.22
C ASP A 122 5.22 12.80 -3.53
N VAL A 123 5.31 11.62 -4.14
CA VAL A 123 6.10 10.52 -3.59
C VAL A 123 7.23 10.20 -4.54
N ILE A 124 8.45 10.11 -4.01
CA ILE A 124 9.65 9.81 -4.78
C ILE A 124 10.35 8.57 -4.20
N LEU A 125 10.73 7.64 -5.08
CA LEU A 125 11.55 6.49 -4.69
C LEU A 125 13.02 6.90 -4.66
N THR A 126 13.71 6.54 -3.57
CA THR A 126 15.12 6.86 -3.38
C THR A 126 15.97 5.59 -3.27
N GLY A 127 17.29 5.72 -3.47
CA GLY A 127 18.23 4.61 -3.28
C GLY A 127 18.04 3.39 -4.19
N GLY A 128 17.24 3.51 -5.26
CA GLY A 128 16.88 2.38 -6.14
C GLY A 128 15.90 1.40 -5.50
N TYR A 129 15.17 1.82 -4.45
CA TYR A 129 14.16 1.00 -3.81
C TYR A 129 13.05 0.62 -4.79
N SER A 130 12.68 -0.66 -4.79
CA SER A 130 11.55 -1.19 -5.55
C SER A 130 10.53 -1.72 -4.55
N PRO A 131 9.42 -1.00 -4.31
CA PRO A 131 8.38 -1.45 -3.40
C PRO A 131 7.86 -2.84 -3.77
N SER A 132 7.62 -3.66 -2.75
CA SER A 132 7.15 -5.04 -2.88
C SER A 132 5.71 -5.17 -2.44
N LEU A 133 5.01 -6.21 -2.91
CA LEU A 133 3.64 -6.49 -2.49
C LEU A 133 3.51 -6.55 -0.97
N GLY A 134 2.54 -5.81 -0.44
CA GLY A 134 2.25 -5.77 0.99
C GLY A 134 3.08 -4.76 1.77
N ASP A 135 4.04 -4.07 1.15
CA ASP A 135 4.72 -2.93 1.79
C ASP A 135 3.68 -1.87 2.19
N GLU A 136 3.83 -1.33 3.39
CA GLU A 136 2.97 -0.26 3.92
C GLU A 136 3.81 0.87 4.50
N PHE A 137 3.42 2.11 4.18
CA PHE A 137 4.11 3.33 4.57
C PHE A 137 3.10 4.27 5.25
N ARG A 138 3.24 4.44 6.57
CA ARG A 138 2.43 5.38 7.34
C ARG A 138 3.09 6.76 7.27
N ILE A 139 2.85 7.47 6.17
CA ILE A 139 3.57 8.71 5.82
C ILE A 139 3.16 9.94 6.66
N LEU A 140 1.94 9.97 7.21
CA LEU A 140 1.44 11.13 7.97
C LEU A 140 0.60 10.74 9.18
N ASN A 141 1.12 10.80 10.39
CA ASN A 141 0.32 10.62 11.61
C ASN A 141 -0.27 11.96 12.08
N ALA A 142 -1.50 11.98 12.57
CA ALA A 142 -2.17 13.15 13.10
C ALA A 142 -3.13 12.81 14.25
N LYS A 143 -3.34 13.77 15.15
CA LYS A 143 -4.44 13.69 16.12
C LYS A 143 -5.79 13.85 15.42
N THR A 144 -5.82 14.68 14.38
CA THR A 144 -6.97 14.85 13.51
C THR A 144 -6.48 15.13 12.10
N ARG A 145 -6.93 14.33 11.14
CA ARG A 145 -6.76 14.58 9.71
C ARG A 145 -8.06 15.15 9.16
N GLU A 146 -7.97 16.29 8.49
CA GLU A 146 -9.07 16.96 7.80
C GLU A 146 -8.78 16.99 6.31
N GLY A 147 -9.81 16.77 5.48
CA GLY A 147 -9.66 16.76 4.02
C GLY A 147 -8.80 15.61 3.49
N GLU A 148 -8.45 15.71 2.21
CA GLU A 148 -7.58 14.78 1.48
C GLU A 148 -6.70 15.61 0.54
N PHE A 149 -5.62 15.03 0.01
CA PHE A 149 -4.84 15.71 -1.02
C PHE A 149 -5.68 15.80 -2.31
N SER A 150 -5.74 16.98 -2.93
CA SER A 150 -6.49 17.16 -4.19
C SER A 150 -5.75 16.59 -5.39
N GLU A 151 -4.42 16.46 -5.28
CA GLU A 151 -3.58 15.84 -6.29
C GLU A 151 -2.63 14.85 -5.61
N VAL A 152 -2.47 13.67 -6.20
CA VAL A 152 -1.59 12.62 -5.70
C VAL A 152 -0.73 12.15 -6.87
N VAL A 153 0.59 12.32 -6.74
CA VAL A 153 1.58 11.87 -7.71
C VAL A 153 2.42 10.79 -7.06
N LEU A 154 2.32 9.58 -7.61
CA LEU A 154 2.99 8.39 -7.10
C LEU A 154 3.93 7.84 -8.18
N PRO A 155 5.07 7.25 -7.77
CA PRO A 155 6.02 6.67 -8.70
C PRO A 155 5.45 5.37 -9.28
N ASP A 156 5.82 5.08 -10.53
CA ASP A 156 5.47 3.81 -11.17
C ASP A 156 6.04 2.62 -10.36
N LEU A 157 5.22 1.59 -10.22
CA LEU A 157 5.63 0.31 -9.63
C LEU A 157 5.96 -0.71 -10.73
N THR A 158 6.55 -1.84 -10.33
CA THR A 158 6.74 -2.96 -11.25
C THR A 158 5.40 -3.46 -11.80
N ALA A 159 5.42 -4.08 -12.97
CA ALA A 159 4.22 -4.70 -13.55
C ALA A 159 3.53 -5.62 -12.53
N ALA A 160 2.20 -5.56 -12.47
CA ALA A 160 1.31 -6.22 -11.51
C ALA A 160 1.18 -5.59 -10.11
N LEU A 161 1.80 -4.43 -9.84
CA LEU A 161 1.63 -3.70 -8.57
C LEU A 161 0.94 -2.35 -8.77
N GLN A 162 0.19 -1.94 -7.75
CA GLN A 162 -0.44 -0.62 -7.65
C GLN A 162 -0.31 -0.05 -6.25
N TRP A 163 -0.35 1.27 -6.15
CA TRP A 163 -0.51 1.95 -4.87
C TRP A 163 -1.98 2.01 -4.46
N ASN A 164 -2.26 1.64 -3.22
CA ASN A 164 -3.52 1.94 -2.55
C ASN A 164 -3.26 3.00 -1.48
N ILE A 165 -3.95 4.14 -1.58
CA ILE A 165 -3.88 5.21 -0.60
C ILE A 165 -5.05 5.11 0.37
N ALA A 166 -4.74 5.02 1.66
CA ALA A 166 -5.74 4.96 2.71
C ALA A 166 -5.70 6.24 3.53
N TYR A 167 -6.87 6.85 3.66
CA TYR A 167 -7.10 8.02 4.47
C TYR A 167 -7.97 7.65 5.66
N ASP A 168 -7.40 7.68 6.87
CA ASP A 168 -8.12 7.43 8.12
C ASP A 168 -8.18 8.71 8.98
N PRO A 169 -8.99 8.77 10.06
CA PRO A 169 -9.11 9.98 10.89
C PRO A 169 -7.80 10.43 11.53
N SER A 170 -6.82 9.52 11.67
CA SER A 170 -5.50 9.76 12.21
C SER A 170 -4.43 10.00 11.13
N GLY A 171 -4.75 9.95 9.83
CA GLY A 171 -3.81 10.37 8.77
C GLY A 171 -3.85 9.58 7.46
N VAL A 172 -2.67 9.40 6.86
CA VAL A 172 -2.49 8.82 5.51
C VAL A 172 -1.50 7.65 5.48
N SER A 173 -1.91 6.52 4.90
CA SER A 173 -1.05 5.36 4.58
C SER A 173 -0.97 5.14 3.08
N LEU A 174 0.17 4.68 2.60
CA LEU A 174 0.35 4.11 1.27
C LEU A 174 0.62 2.61 1.41
N ARG A 175 -0.11 1.78 0.67
CA ARG A 175 0.12 0.33 0.61
C ARG A 175 0.40 -0.09 -0.82
N VAL A 176 1.34 -1.01 -0.99
CA VAL A 176 1.56 -1.69 -2.27
C VAL A 176 0.64 -2.91 -2.33
N ALA A 177 -0.25 -2.93 -3.32
CA ALA A 177 -1.18 -4.01 -3.57
C ALA A 177 -0.93 -4.62 -4.96
N ALA A 178 -1.41 -5.83 -5.19
CA ALA A 178 -1.40 -6.41 -6.51
C ALA A 178 -2.47 -5.70 -7.35
N THR A 179 -2.21 -5.54 -8.65
CA THR A 179 -3.30 -5.22 -9.57
C THR A 179 -4.21 -6.44 -9.69
N GLY A 180 -5.53 -6.24 -9.71
CA GLY A 180 -6.47 -7.36 -9.80
C GLY A 180 -6.79 -8.10 -8.50
N ASP A 181 -6.17 -7.74 -7.36
CA ASP A 181 -6.61 -8.11 -6.00
C ASP A 181 -7.83 -7.23 -5.66
N PHE A 182 -9.00 -7.72 -6.02
CA PHE A 182 -10.27 -7.01 -5.98
C PHE A 182 -11.02 -7.19 -4.66
N ASP A 183 -10.79 -8.28 -3.93
CA ASP A 183 -11.35 -8.44 -2.58
C ASP A 183 -10.39 -8.04 -1.45
N ALA A 184 -9.17 -7.62 -1.81
CA ALA A 184 -8.15 -7.06 -0.93
C ALA A 184 -7.65 -8.03 0.14
N ASP A 185 -7.68 -9.34 -0.14
CA ASP A 185 -7.21 -10.37 0.78
C ASP A 185 -5.70 -10.66 0.67
N GLY A 186 -5.04 -10.07 -0.33
CA GLY A 186 -3.58 -10.09 -0.49
C GLY A 186 -3.06 -11.16 -1.45
N ASP A 187 -3.95 -11.87 -2.15
CA ASP A 187 -3.61 -12.62 -3.35
C ASP A 187 -4.47 -12.22 -4.56
N VAL A 188 -4.21 -12.84 -5.72
CA VAL A 188 -4.99 -12.63 -6.94
C VAL A 188 -5.40 -14.00 -7.47
N ASP A 189 -6.64 -14.40 -7.20
CA ASP A 189 -7.14 -15.73 -7.46
C ASP A 189 -8.57 -15.77 -8.03
N GLY A 190 -9.26 -16.92 -7.93
CA GLY A 190 -10.63 -17.06 -8.43
C GLY A 190 -11.66 -16.23 -7.68
N ALA A 191 -11.41 -15.86 -6.42
CA ALA A 191 -12.24 -15.00 -5.61
C ALA A 191 -12.28 -13.57 -6.19
N ASP A 192 -11.14 -13.03 -6.60
CA ASP A 192 -11.07 -11.74 -7.28
C ASP A 192 -11.83 -11.74 -8.59
N PHE A 193 -11.68 -12.80 -9.38
CA PHE A 193 -12.43 -12.94 -10.61
C PHE A 193 -13.94 -12.90 -10.36
N LEU A 194 -14.42 -13.56 -9.30
CA LEU A 194 -15.82 -13.51 -8.90
C LEU A 194 -16.24 -12.11 -8.43
N THR A 195 -15.37 -11.39 -7.75
CA THR A 195 -15.59 -9.99 -7.34
C THR A 195 -15.75 -9.09 -8.57
N TRP A 196 -14.89 -9.24 -9.59
CA TRP A 196 -15.05 -8.56 -10.88
C TRP A 196 -16.35 -8.94 -11.60
N GLN A 197 -16.67 -10.24 -11.69
CA GLN A 197 -17.90 -10.71 -12.37
C GLN A 197 -19.18 -10.15 -11.74
N ARG A 198 -19.17 -9.88 -10.43
CA ARG A 198 -20.30 -9.28 -9.71
C ARG A 198 -20.34 -7.76 -9.81
N GLY A 199 -19.40 -7.14 -10.52
CA GLY A 199 -19.28 -5.68 -10.65
C GLY A 199 -18.84 -5.03 -9.33
N GLN A 200 -18.01 -5.71 -8.55
CA GLN A 200 -17.50 -5.21 -7.26
C GLN A 200 -16.01 -4.82 -7.32
N SER A 201 -15.38 -4.92 -8.50
CA SER A 201 -14.05 -4.38 -8.74
C SER A 201 -14.06 -2.84 -8.73
N SER A 202 -12.88 -2.23 -8.74
CA SER A 202 -12.68 -0.77 -8.75
C SER A 202 -13.42 -0.08 -9.90
N THR A 203 -13.49 -0.70 -11.08
CA THR A 203 -14.29 -0.24 -12.22
C THR A 203 -15.27 -1.34 -12.70
N PRO A 204 -16.51 -1.37 -12.15
CA PRO A 204 -17.45 -2.45 -12.40
C PRO A 204 -17.67 -2.78 -13.89
N GLY A 205 -17.37 -4.01 -14.30
CA GLY A 205 -17.55 -4.51 -15.66
C GLY A 205 -16.51 -3.99 -16.67
N SER A 206 -15.44 -3.35 -16.21
CA SER A 206 -14.34 -2.89 -17.06
C SER A 206 -13.53 -4.07 -17.61
N TRP A 207 -13.11 -3.94 -18.86
CA TRP A 207 -12.16 -4.86 -19.48
C TRP A 207 -10.75 -4.68 -18.92
N ASP A 208 -10.39 -3.46 -18.49
CA ASP A 208 -9.08 -3.17 -17.91
C ASP A 208 -8.90 -3.87 -16.55
N ASP A 209 -9.94 -3.93 -15.73
CA ASP A 209 -9.94 -4.71 -14.49
C ASP A 209 -9.73 -6.21 -14.77
N PHE A 210 -10.43 -6.75 -15.77
CA PHE A 210 -10.23 -8.15 -16.16
C PHE A 210 -8.79 -8.44 -16.61
N LEU A 211 -8.20 -7.54 -17.40
CA LEU A 211 -6.79 -7.66 -17.82
C LEU A 211 -5.83 -7.54 -16.65
N ALA A 212 -6.12 -6.67 -15.66
CA ALA A 212 -5.32 -6.53 -14.45
C ALA A 212 -5.31 -7.83 -13.63
N TRP A 213 -6.46 -8.47 -13.48
CA TRP A 213 -6.58 -9.79 -12.88
C TRP A 213 -5.81 -10.85 -13.68
N GLU A 214 -6.01 -10.94 -14.99
CA GLU A 214 -5.31 -11.93 -15.84
C GLU A 214 -3.78 -11.76 -15.75
N ALA A 215 -3.29 -10.52 -15.75
CA ALA A 215 -1.87 -10.22 -15.66
C ALA A 215 -1.25 -10.55 -14.30
N SER A 216 -2.05 -10.62 -13.24
CA SER A 216 -1.59 -10.77 -11.86
C SER A 216 -2.05 -12.08 -11.23
N PHE A 217 -2.77 -12.94 -11.95
CA PHE A 217 -3.28 -14.19 -11.41
C PHE A 217 -2.17 -15.08 -10.84
N GLY A 218 -2.34 -15.52 -9.60
CA GLY A 218 -1.35 -16.28 -8.84
C GLY A 218 -0.25 -15.42 -8.20
N TYR A 219 -0.39 -14.09 -8.23
CA TYR A 219 0.46 -13.18 -7.49
C TYR A 219 -0.06 -13.05 -6.05
N PHE A 220 0.77 -13.31 -5.06
CA PHE A 220 0.40 -13.27 -3.64
C PHE A 220 1.54 -12.71 -2.81
N ALA A 221 1.20 -12.03 -1.71
CA ALA A 221 2.21 -11.63 -0.75
C ALA A 221 2.85 -12.92 -0.22
N SER A 222 4.18 -13.03 -0.27
CA SER A 222 4.88 -14.21 0.22
C SER A 222 4.68 -14.34 1.73
N SER A 223 3.58 -14.97 2.11
CA SER A 223 3.34 -15.55 3.42
C SER A 223 3.46 -17.06 3.25
N GLU A 224 4.10 -17.73 4.22
CA GLU A 224 4.40 -19.16 4.16
C GLU A 224 3.16 -19.97 3.76
N GLN A 225 3.11 -20.43 2.51
CA GLN A 225 2.09 -21.40 2.10
C GLN A 225 2.34 -22.69 2.88
N LEU A 226 1.51 -22.93 3.90
CA LEU A 226 1.24 -24.29 4.34
C LEU A 226 0.58 -25.01 3.15
N LEU A 227 1.40 -25.70 2.36
CA LEU A 227 0.93 -26.70 1.41
C LEU A 227 0.27 -27.83 2.21
N THR A 228 -0.97 -27.65 2.65
CA THR A 228 -1.79 -28.80 2.97
C THR A 228 -2.07 -29.46 1.64
N SER A 229 -1.32 -30.52 1.34
CA SER A 229 -1.56 -31.36 0.18
C SER A 229 -3.05 -31.66 0.11
N VAL A 230 -3.72 -31.23 -0.95
CA VAL A 230 -5.11 -31.59 -1.22
C VAL A 230 -5.17 -33.13 -1.25
N PRO A 231 -5.91 -33.80 -0.35
CA PRO A 231 -6.07 -35.24 -0.44
C PRO A 231 -6.85 -35.54 -1.72
N GLU A 232 -6.24 -36.27 -2.65
CA GLU A 232 -6.98 -36.76 -3.81
C GLU A 232 -8.20 -37.55 -3.33
N PRO A 233 -9.40 -37.35 -3.91
CA PRO A 233 -10.52 -38.22 -3.61
C PRO A 233 -10.08 -39.62 -4.02
N SER A 234 -10.09 -40.57 -3.08
CA SER A 234 -9.73 -41.95 -3.36
C SER A 234 -10.69 -42.47 -4.43
N THR A 235 -10.26 -42.44 -5.69
CA THR A 235 -11.09 -42.89 -6.81
C THR A 235 -11.39 -44.37 -6.59
N PHE A 236 -12.68 -44.65 -6.42
CA PHE A 236 -13.29 -45.97 -6.47
C PHE A 236 -12.70 -46.81 -7.60
N ALA A 237 -11.82 -47.76 -7.27
CA ALA A 237 -11.49 -48.87 -8.16
C ALA A 237 -12.67 -49.85 -8.15
N GLY A 238 -13.64 -49.60 -9.02
CA GLY A 238 -14.70 -50.55 -9.35
C GLY A 238 -14.13 -51.77 -10.06
N ALA A 239 -14.31 -52.95 -9.45
CA ALA A 239 -14.22 -54.24 -10.12
C ALA A 239 -15.19 -55.24 -9.46
N ALA A 240 -16.49 -55.03 -9.66
CA ALA A 240 -17.49 -56.05 -9.37
C ALA A 240 -18.73 -55.85 -10.25
N LEU A 241 -18.71 -56.37 -11.49
CA LEU A 241 -19.85 -57.07 -12.11
C LEU A 241 -19.47 -57.61 -13.50
N LEU A 242 -19.22 -58.92 -13.62
CA LEU A 242 -19.48 -59.65 -14.86
C LEU A 242 -20.04 -61.04 -14.50
N LEU A 243 -21.36 -61.18 -14.59
CA LEU A 243 -22.10 -62.43 -14.49
C LEU A 243 -22.22 -63.02 -15.91
N VAL A 244 -21.64 -64.20 -16.17
CA VAL A 244 -22.17 -65.13 -17.18
C VAL A 244 -22.06 -66.57 -16.67
N LEU A 245 -23.18 -67.26 -16.85
CA LEU A 245 -23.56 -68.60 -16.42
C LEU A 245 -22.79 -69.73 -17.11
N GLN A 246 -22.34 -70.72 -16.33
CA GLN A 246 -22.38 -72.14 -16.68
C GLN A 246 -22.83 -72.85 -15.40
N GLY A 247 -23.89 -73.66 -15.30
CA GLY A 247 -24.70 -74.37 -16.27
C GLY A 247 -25.18 -75.61 -15.52
N PHE A 248 -26.45 -75.64 -15.13
CA PHE A 248 -27.10 -76.84 -14.57
C PHE A 248 -27.05 -77.96 -15.61
N CYS A 249 -26.67 -79.19 -15.24
CA CYS A 249 -27.40 -80.36 -15.70
C CYS A 249 -27.13 -81.61 -14.84
N CYS A 250 -28.25 -82.23 -14.45
CA CYS A 250 -28.36 -83.48 -13.71
C CYS A 250 -27.80 -84.70 -14.46
N ARG A 251 -27.38 -85.70 -13.65
CA ARG A 251 -27.37 -87.16 -13.87
C ARG A 251 -27.98 -87.71 -15.18
N CYS A 252 -27.28 -88.68 -15.78
CA CYS A 252 -27.87 -89.95 -16.22
C CYS A 252 -26.82 -91.07 -16.37
N ALA A 253 -27.24 -92.28 -16.01
CA ALA A 253 -26.46 -93.53 -16.02
C ALA A 253 -26.35 -94.14 -17.44
N GLY A 254 -25.31 -94.95 -17.67
CA GLY A 254 -25.17 -95.77 -18.88
C GLY A 254 -23.97 -96.72 -18.80
N THR A 255 -24.25 -98.02 -18.89
CA THR A 255 -23.38 -99.20 -18.72
C THR A 255 -22.52 -99.54 -19.95
N ARG A 256 -21.32 -100.13 -19.76
CA ARG A 256 -20.96 -101.52 -20.19
C ARG A 256 -19.44 -101.83 -20.17
N PHE A 257 -19.16 -103.01 -19.58
CA PHE A 257 -18.07 -104.00 -19.74
C PHE A 257 -17.14 -103.91 -20.97
N SER A 258 -15.85 -104.28 -20.80
CA SER A 258 -15.34 -105.66 -21.11
C SER A 258 -13.80 -105.77 -21.19
N THR A 259 -13.26 -106.83 -20.55
CA THR A 259 -12.06 -107.67 -20.89
C THR A 259 -10.66 -107.04 -20.89
N SER A 260 -9.61 -107.63 -20.31
CA SER A 260 -9.15 -109.03 -20.43
C SER A 260 -8.17 -109.49 -19.32
N LYS A 261 -8.39 -110.71 -18.77
CA LYS A 261 -7.38 -111.68 -18.25
C LYS A 261 -6.68 -112.40 -19.44
N PRO A 262 -5.79 -113.42 -19.30
CA PRO A 262 -5.04 -114.00 -18.16
C PRO A 262 -3.50 -114.02 -18.44
N LEU A 263 -2.59 -114.35 -17.52
CA LEU A 263 -2.27 -115.64 -16.90
C LEU A 263 -1.62 -115.40 -15.52
#